data_AF-A0A954KHT3-F1
#
_entry.id   AF-A0A954KHT3-F1
#
_cell.length_a   1.000
_cell.length_b   1.000
_cell.length_c   1.000
_cell.angle_alpha   90.00
_cell.angle_beta   90.00
_cell.angle_gamma   90.00
#
_symmetry.space_group_name_H-M   'P 1'
#
loop_
_entity.id
_entity.type
_entity.pdbx_description
1 polymer ?
#
loop_
_entity_poly.entity_id
_entity_poly.type
_entity_poly.pdbx_seq_one_letter_code
_entity_poly.pdbx_strand_id
1 'polypeptide(L)'
;MAECCWTALDGRNPEGSRQNQQLRPIVDEVTDPWGLSVERVEIKDVEIPGAMQRAMAKEAEAVREKRARLIKAEAEQEASDKLCQAAQEIAANPAALELRRMQMVAEVGVEQNTTTILMLPSDFMSLANAVTNKLNCDAAKA
;
A
#
# COMPACT_ATOMS: atom_id res chain seq x y z
N MET A 1 16.20 6.71 -14.83
CA MET A 1 15.78 7.02 -13.43
C MET A 1 14.99 5.86 -12.79
N ALA A 2 15.25 4.61 -13.21
CA ALA A 2 14.56 3.41 -12.71
C ALA A 2 15.56 2.27 -12.38
N GLU A 3 16.79 2.62 -11.98
CA GLU A 3 17.84 1.66 -11.58
C GLU A 3 18.42 1.93 -10.17
N CYS A 4 17.81 2.82 -9.37
CA CYS A 4 18.22 3.07 -7.97
C CYS A 4 17.44 2.26 -6.92
N CYS A 5 16.52 1.37 -7.32
CA CYS A 5 15.71 0.61 -6.35
C CYS A 5 16.44 -0.61 -5.76
N TRP A 6 17.43 -1.17 -6.45
CA TRP A 6 18.15 -2.37 -5.99
C TRP A 6 19.47 -2.09 -5.26
N THR A 7 20.11 -0.94 -5.49
CA THR A 7 21.41 -0.63 -4.88
C THR A 7 21.31 -0.11 -3.45
N ALA A 8 20.11 0.18 -2.94
CA ALA A 8 19.87 0.57 -1.54
C ALA A 8 19.66 -0.63 -0.59
N LEU A 9 19.73 -1.87 -1.10
CA LEU A 9 19.52 -3.11 -0.35
C LEU A 9 20.80 -3.91 -0.10
N ASP A 10 21.98 -3.32 -0.28
CA ASP A 10 23.21 -3.89 0.27
C ASP A 10 23.28 -3.61 1.78
N GLY A 11 22.36 -4.26 2.50
CA GLY A 11 22.44 -4.42 3.93
C GLY A 11 23.57 -5.38 4.24
N ARG A 12 24.80 -4.87 4.33
CA ARG A 12 25.81 -5.49 5.20
C ARG A 12 25.16 -5.59 6.58
N ASN A 13 24.61 -6.77 6.89
CA ASN A 13 23.86 -7.00 8.10
C ASN A 13 24.79 -6.84 9.31
N PRO A 14 24.66 -5.80 10.15
CA PRO A 14 25.46 -5.67 11.35
C PRO A 14 25.03 -6.67 12.45
N GLU A 15 23.90 -7.38 12.30
CA GLU A 15 23.34 -8.27 13.32
C GLU A 15 24.22 -9.48 13.62
N GLY A 16 24.98 -9.98 12.64
CA GLY A 16 25.95 -11.07 12.86
C GLY A 16 26.97 -10.71 13.93
N SER A 17 27.39 -9.43 13.99
CA SER A 17 28.31 -8.97 15.04
C SER A 17 27.70 -8.99 16.44
N ARG A 18 26.38 -8.77 16.55
CA ARG A 18 25.65 -8.71 17.83
C ARG A 18 25.37 -10.10 18.39
N GLN A 19 25.05 -11.08 17.54
CA GLN A 19 24.90 -12.48 17.97
C GLN A 19 26.25 -13.11 18.33
N ASN A 20 27.32 -12.78 17.59
CA ASN A 20 28.68 -13.26 17.91
C ASN A 20 29.17 -12.78 19.29
N GLN A 21 28.76 -11.59 19.75
CA GLN A 21 29.08 -11.11 21.10
C GLN A 21 28.39 -11.93 22.21
N GLN A 22 27.20 -12.45 21.96
CA GLN A 22 26.46 -13.26 22.93
C GLN A 22 26.98 -14.70 23.00
N LEU A 23 27.54 -15.22 21.91
CA LEU A 23 28.09 -16.58 21.85
C LEU A 23 29.51 -16.69 22.43
N ARG A 24 30.34 -15.65 22.32
CA ARG A 24 31.69 -15.61 22.90
C ARG A 24 31.77 -16.07 24.37
N PRO A 25 31.03 -15.46 25.32
CA PRO A 25 31.15 -15.83 26.73
C PRO A 25 30.72 -17.29 27.01
N ILE A 26 29.76 -17.81 26.25
CA ILE A 26 29.29 -19.20 26.39
C ILE A 26 30.37 -20.19 25.93
N VAL A 27 31.10 -19.85 24.88
CA VAL A 27 32.18 -20.69 24.36
C VAL A 27 33.42 -20.60 25.25
N ASP A 28 33.78 -19.39 25.69
CA ASP A 28 34.93 -19.16 26.60
C ASP A 28 34.79 -19.99 27.89
N GLU A 29 33.61 -19.99 28.52
CA GLU A 29 33.32 -20.76 29.74
C GLU A 29 33.57 -22.27 29.57
N VAL A 30 33.32 -22.81 28.37
CA VAL A 30 33.55 -24.23 28.07
C VAL A 30 35.01 -24.54 27.78
N THR A 31 35.77 -23.57 27.26
CA THR A 31 37.18 -23.74 26.85
C THR A 31 38.21 -23.40 27.93
N ASP A 32 37.83 -22.69 28.99
CA ASP A 32 38.69 -22.33 30.13
C ASP A 32 39.40 -23.52 30.80
N PRO A 33 38.76 -24.69 31.04
CA PRO A 33 39.43 -25.85 31.63
C PRO A 33 40.55 -26.43 30.77
N TRP A 34 40.57 -26.11 29.48
CA TRP A 34 41.58 -26.56 28.52
C TRP A 34 42.72 -25.55 28.33
N GLY A 35 42.64 -24.38 28.97
CA GLY A 35 43.67 -23.33 28.90
C GLY A 35 43.73 -22.62 27.54
N LEU A 36 42.62 -22.59 26.80
CA LEU A 36 42.52 -21.99 25.47
C LEU A 36 41.76 -20.66 25.55
N SER A 37 42.30 -19.60 24.94
CA SER A 37 41.64 -18.28 24.82
C SER A 37 41.03 -18.13 23.43
N VAL A 38 39.73 -17.86 23.34
CA VAL A 38 39.04 -17.74 22.04
C VAL A 38 39.05 -16.29 21.55
N GLU A 39 39.72 -16.02 20.42
CA GLU A 39 39.82 -14.66 19.87
C GLU A 39 38.60 -14.25 19.03
N ARG A 40 38.00 -15.19 18.28
CA ARG A 40 36.85 -14.93 17.39
C ARG A 40 35.98 -16.17 17.22
N VAL A 41 34.67 -16.01 17.39
CA VAL A 41 33.65 -17.01 17.06
C VAL A 41 32.92 -16.57 15.81
N GLU A 42 32.81 -17.46 14.84
CA GLU A 42 32.08 -17.26 13.59
C GLU A 42 31.05 -18.38 13.46
N ILE A 43 29.78 -18.01 13.32
CA ILE A 43 28.71 -18.97 13.10
C ILE A 43 28.88 -19.53 11.68
N LYS A 44 29.13 -20.83 11.58
CA LYS A 44 29.10 -21.55 10.30
C LYS A 44 27.68 -21.98 9.96
N ASP A 45 27.47 -22.34 8.69
CA ASP A 45 26.19 -22.83 8.18
C ASP A 45 25.71 -24.05 8.97
N VAL A 46 24.55 -23.92 9.60
CA VAL A 46 23.87 -25.01 10.31
C VAL A 46 22.91 -25.66 9.32
N GLU A 47 23.16 -26.93 8.99
CA GLU A 47 22.28 -27.70 8.12
C GLU A 47 21.02 -28.14 8.88
N ILE A 48 19.88 -27.53 8.55
CA ILE A 48 18.58 -27.92 9.10
C ILE A 48 18.09 -29.16 8.31
N PRO A 49 17.65 -30.23 8.99
CA PRO A 49 17.11 -31.40 8.30
C PRO A 49 15.90 -31.03 7.44
N GLY A 50 15.84 -31.51 6.20
CA GLY A 50 14.88 -31.04 5.18
C GLY A 50 13.40 -31.21 5.54
N ALA A 51 13.06 -32.11 6.47
CA ALA A 51 11.68 -32.22 6.99
C ALA A 51 11.27 -30.99 7.82
N MET A 52 12.17 -30.49 8.67
CA MET A 52 11.94 -29.31 9.51
C MET A 52 11.93 -28.03 8.68
N GLN A 53 12.81 -27.93 7.68
CA GLN A 53 12.86 -26.77 6.79
C GLN A 53 11.54 -26.54 6.04
N ARG A 54 10.87 -27.62 5.61
CA ARG A 54 9.55 -27.54 4.98
C ARG A 54 8.44 -27.12 5.96
N ALA A 55 8.49 -27.58 7.20
CA ALA A 55 7.53 -27.18 8.22
C ALA A 55 7.69 -25.69 8.58
N MET A 56 8.93 -25.25 8.78
CA MET A 56 9.27 -23.85 9.03
C MET A 56 8.89 -22.93 7.87
N ALA A 57 9.12 -23.36 6.62
CA ALA A 57 8.71 -22.60 5.45
C ALA A 57 7.19 -22.37 5.42
N LYS A 58 6.39 -23.40 5.70
CA LYS A 58 4.92 -23.30 5.77
C LYS A 58 4.44 -22.40 6.90
N GLU A 59 5.08 -22.49 8.07
CA GLU A 59 4.75 -21.63 9.20
C GLU A 59 5.10 -20.17 8.90
N ALA A 60 6.29 -19.93 8.33
CA ALA A 60 6.74 -18.60 7.94
C ALA A 60 5.81 -17.98 6.88
N GLU A 61 5.34 -18.77 5.92
CA GLU A 61 4.37 -18.34 4.91
C GLU A 61 3.03 -17.98 5.55
N ALA A 62 2.49 -18.83 6.42
CA ALA A 62 1.23 -18.55 7.13
C ALA A 62 1.32 -17.29 8.00
N VAL A 63 2.44 -17.06 8.68
CA VAL A 63 2.68 -15.84 9.47
C VAL A 63 2.77 -14.61 8.57
N ARG A 64 3.46 -14.71 7.44
CA ARG A 64 3.56 -13.62 6.45
C ARG A 64 2.20 -13.26 5.89
N GLU A 65 1.42 -14.25 5.47
CA GLU A 65 0.07 -14.03 4.96
C GLU A 65 -0.84 -13.39 6.01
N LYS A 66 -0.82 -13.90 7.25
CA LYS A 66 -1.62 -13.33 8.35
C LYS A 66 -1.25 -11.87 8.57
N ARG A 67 0.05 -11.55 8.62
CA ARG A 67 0.52 -10.19 8.83
C ARG A 67 0.15 -9.28 7.65
N ALA A 68 0.28 -9.76 6.41
CA ALA A 68 -0.12 -9.01 5.23
C ALA A 68 -1.62 -8.68 5.25
N ARG A 69 -2.49 -9.63 5.66
CA ARG A 69 -3.93 -9.40 5.79
C ARG A 69 -4.26 -8.36 6.88
N LEU A 70 -3.58 -8.42 8.02
CA LEU A 70 -3.77 -7.44 9.09
C LEU A 70 -3.40 -6.03 8.63
N ILE A 71 -2.21 -5.87 8.04
CA ILE A 71 -1.72 -4.56 7.53
C ILE A 71 -2.67 -4.04 6.46
N LYS A 72 -3.16 -4.90 5.56
CA LYS A 72 -4.10 -4.51 4.52
C LYS A 72 -5.42 -4.00 5.12
N ALA A 73 -5.98 -4.72 6.09
CA ALA A 73 -7.22 -4.31 6.76
C ALA A 73 -7.06 -2.97 7.50
N GLU A 74 -5.95 -2.77 8.20
CA GLU A 74 -5.62 -1.51 8.87
C GLU A 74 -5.46 -0.36 7.85
N ALA A 75 -4.75 -0.61 6.75
CA ALA A 75 -4.58 0.37 5.69
C ALA A 75 -5.90 0.74 5.00
N GLU A 76 -6.79 -0.23 4.77
CA GLU A 76 -8.13 0.01 4.21
C GLU A 76 -9.00 0.85 5.14
N GLN A 77 -8.93 0.61 6.45
CA GLN A 77 -9.64 1.41 7.45
C GLN A 77 -9.12 2.86 7.46
N GLU A 78 -7.81 3.04 7.58
CA GLU A 78 -7.20 4.38 7.60
C GLU A 78 -7.49 5.15 6.30
N ALA A 79 -7.43 4.48 5.15
CA ALA A 79 -7.78 5.07 3.86
C ALA A 79 -9.25 5.51 3.81
N SER A 80 -10.17 4.67 4.31
CA SER A 80 -11.61 4.97 4.35
C SER A 80 -11.91 6.18 5.22
N ASP A 81 -11.26 6.28 6.38
CA ASP A 81 -11.44 7.42 7.30
C ASP A 81 -10.98 8.73 6.66
N LYS A 82 -9.80 8.72 6.02
CA LYS A 82 -9.27 9.91 5.31
C LYS A 82 -10.17 10.30 4.13
N LEU A 83 -10.68 9.33 3.36
CA LEU A 83 -11.60 9.60 2.25
C LEU A 83 -12.93 10.19 2.74
N CYS A 84 -13.44 9.71 3.88
CA CYS A 84 -14.65 10.25 4.51
C CYS A 84 -14.45 11.70 4.93
N GLN A 85 -13.34 12.01 5.59
CA GLN A 85 -12.98 13.38 5.98
C GLN A 85 -12.86 14.30 4.76
N ALA A 86 -12.13 13.88 3.73
CA ALA A 86 -12.01 14.63 2.48
C ALA A 86 -13.36 14.86 1.80
N ALA A 87 -14.25 13.86 1.80
CA ALA A 87 -15.59 14.00 1.24
C ALA A 87 -16.45 15.01 2.03
N GLN A 88 -16.35 15.03 3.36
CA GLN A 88 -17.03 16.02 4.19
C GLN A 88 -16.53 17.44 3.93
N GLU A 89 -15.21 17.62 3.79
CA GLU A 89 -14.61 18.92 3.46
C GLU A 89 -15.02 19.43 2.07
N ILE A 90 -15.08 18.53 1.07
CA ILE A 90 -15.57 18.84 -0.28
C ILE A 90 -17.06 19.19 -0.25
N ALA A 91 -17.86 18.47 0.54
CA ALA A 91 -19.28 18.76 0.68
C ALA A 91 -19.54 20.12 1.37
N ALA A 92 -18.69 20.51 2.31
CA ALA A 92 -18.77 21.82 2.98
C ALA A 92 -18.45 22.99 2.02
N ASN A 93 -17.54 22.79 1.06
CA ASN A 93 -17.09 23.84 0.15
C ASN A 93 -17.38 23.48 -1.33
N PRO A 94 -18.49 23.97 -1.93
CA PRO A 94 -18.85 23.62 -3.31
C PRO A 94 -17.81 24.03 -4.36
N ALA A 95 -17.00 25.06 -4.09
CA ALA A 95 -15.88 25.46 -4.95
C ALA A 95 -14.80 24.37 -5.08
N ALA A 96 -14.61 23.52 -4.06
CA ALA A 96 -13.66 22.41 -4.11
C ALA A 96 -14.08 21.34 -5.13
N LEU A 97 -15.39 21.12 -5.30
CA LEU A 97 -15.92 20.18 -6.29
C LEU A 97 -15.65 20.67 -7.72
N GLU A 98 -15.76 21.98 -7.96
CA GLU A 98 -15.45 22.58 -9.26
C GLU A 98 -13.96 22.46 -9.59
N LEU A 99 -13.06 22.74 -8.64
CA LEU A 99 -11.62 22.55 -8.83
C LEU A 99 -11.28 21.08 -9.14
N ARG A 100 -11.90 20.13 -8.44
CA ARG A 100 -11.73 18.70 -8.72
C ARG A 100 -12.22 18.32 -10.11
N ARG A 101 -13.36 18.87 -10.57
CA ARG A 101 -13.83 18.68 -11.95
C ARG A 101 -12.80 19.19 -12.97
N MET A 102 -12.17 20.35 -12.72
CA MET A 102 -11.13 20.88 -13.60
C MET A 102 -9.84 20.04 -13.59
N GLN A 103 -9.44 19.52 -12.42
CA GLN A 103 -8.31 18.58 -12.32
C GLN A 103 -8.57 17.29 -13.10
N MET A 104 -9.76 16.70 -12.97
CA MET A 104 -10.13 15.50 -13.75
C MET A 104 -10.08 15.77 -15.26
N VAL A 105 -10.53 16.94 -15.71
CA VAL A 105 -10.44 17.33 -17.13
C VAL A 105 -8.99 17.52 -17.57
N ALA A 106 -8.14 18.07 -16.71
CA ALA A 106 -6.71 18.24 -17.01
C ALA A 106 -5.98 16.90 -17.07
N GLU A 107 -6.23 15.97 -16.14
CA GLU A 107 -5.64 14.63 -16.14
C GLU A 107 -6.05 13.82 -17.37
N VAL A 108 -7.35 13.81 -17.70
CA VAL A 108 -7.87 13.11 -18.89
C VAL A 108 -7.42 13.80 -20.20
N GLY A 109 -7.20 15.12 -20.19
CA GLY A 109 -6.74 15.87 -21.35
C GLY A 109 -5.26 15.66 -21.71
N VAL A 110 -4.45 15.13 -20.78
CA VAL A 110 -3.02 14.84 -21.00
C VAL A 110 -2.83 13.46 -21.64
N GLU A 111 -3.77 12.53 -21.44
CA GLU A 111 -3.74 11.19 -22.01
C GLU A 111 -4.34 11.20 -23.44
N GLN A 112 -3.49 11.46 -24.45
CA GLN A 112 -3.91 11.62 -25.85
C GLN A 112 -4.58 10.36 -26.43
N ASN A 113 -5.93 10.27 -26.38
CA ASN A 113 -6.78 9.77 -27.47
C ASN A 113 -8.30 9.83 -27.13
N THR A 114 -8.99 10.74 -27.80
CA THR A 114 -10.39 10.71 -28.25
C THR A 114 -11.15 9.39 -28.05
N THR A 115 -12.17 9.37 -27.18
CA THR A 115 -13.54 8.89 -27.49
C THR A 115 -14.54 9.48 -26.49
N THR A 116 -15.10 10.63 -26.85
CA THR A 116 -16.56 10.81 -27.00
C THR A 116 -17.45 10.08 -25.98
N ILE A 117 -17.29 10.34 -24.69
CA ILE A 117 -18.43 10.34 -23.77
C ILE A 117 -18.37 11.66 -23.02
N LEU A 118 -18.78 12.72 -23.74
CA LEU A 118 -19.32 13.90 -23.10
C LEU A 118 -20.57 13.43 -22.36
N MET A 119 -20.42 13.13 -21.06
CA MET A 119 -21.56 13.01 -20.17
C MET A 119 -22.25 14.38 -20.23
N LEU A 120 -23.36 14.44 -20.97
CA LEU A 120 -24.20 15.62 -20.99
C LEU A 120 -24.58 15.90 -19.52
N PRO A 121 -24.24 17.09 -18.99
CA PRO A 121 -24.58 17.46 -17.63
C PRO A 121 -26.06 17.18 -17.37
N SER A 122 -26.38 16.62 -16.21
CA SER A 122 -27.74 16.37 -15.74
C SER A 122 -28.67 17.59 -15.87
N ASP A 123 -28.09 18.77 -15.93
CA ASP A 123 -28.78 20.04 -16.14
C ASP A 123 -29.52 20.08 -17.49
N PHE A 124 -28.95 19.48 -18.56
CA PHE A 124 -29.62 19.39 -19.87
C PHE A 124 -30.86 18.50 -19.82
N MET A 125 -30.84 17.42 -19.02
CA MET A 125 -32.01 16.55 -18.83
C MET A 125 -33.11 17.27 -18.05
N SER A 126 -32.75 18.08 -17.04
CA SER A 126 -33.71 18.88 -16.29
C SER A 126 -34.41 19.93 -17.16
N LEU A 127 -33.66 20.57 -18.05
CA LEU A 127 -34.15 21.63 -18.93
C LEU A 127 -35.01 21.03 -20.05
N ALA A 128 -34.63 19.88 -20.60
CA ALA A 128 -35.45 19.13 -21.57
C ALA A 128 -36.80 18.69 -20.98
N ASN A 129 -36.81 18.21 -19.74
CA ASN A 129 -38.06 17.83 -19.06
C ASN A 129 -38.94 19.06 -18.77
N ALA A 130 -38.34 20.20 -18.38
CA ALA A 130 -39.07 21.44 -18.14
C ALA A 130 -39.73 21.99 -19.42
N VAL A 131 -39.05 21.90 -20.58
CA VAL A 131 -39.59 22.33 -21.88
C VAL A 131 -40.71 21.40 -22.35
N THR A 132 -40.52 20.08 -22.23
CA THR A 132 -41.55 19.10 -22.63
C THR A 132 -42.84 19.25 -21.82
N ASN A 133 -42.73 19.51 -20.50
CA ASN A 133 -43.89 19.75 -19.64
C ASN A 133 -44.63 21.05 -19.98
N LYS A 134 -43.92 22.10 -20.43
CA LYS A 134 -44.56 23.32 -20.92
C LYS A 134 -45.32 23.10 -22.23
N LEU A 135 -44.75 22.37 -23.18
CA LEU A 135 -45.40 22.07 -24.46
C LEU A 135 -46.63 21.17 -24.30
N ASN A 136 -46.60 20.18 -23.39
CA ASN A 136 -47.78 19.37 -23.07
C ASN A 136 -48.89 20.16 -22.36
N CYS A 137 -48.55 21.20 -21.59
CA CYS A 137 -49.54 22.04 -20.92
C CYS A 137 -50.26 22.99 -21.89
N ASP A 138 -49.58 23.46 -22.94
CA ASP A 138 -50.19 24.28 -23.99
C ASP A 138 -51.08 23.45 -24.95
N ALA A 139 -50.73 22.18 -25.20
CA ALA A 139 -51.55 21.27 -26.00
C ALA A 139 -52.82 20.76 -25.26
N ALA A 140 -52.82 20.74 -23.92
CA ALA A 140 -53.97 20.37 -23.11
C ALA A 140 -54.99 21.52 -22.91
N LYS A 141 -54.69 22.72 -23.42
CA LYS A 141 -55.49 23.94 -23.24
C LYS A 141 -56.14 24.48 -24.52
N ALA A 142 -56.00 23.76 -25.64
CA ALA A 142 -56.72 23.97 -26.90
C ALA A 142 -57.78 22.89 -27.07
#